data_AF-A0A258JMM8-F1
#
_entry.id   AF-A0A258JMM8-F1
#
_cell.length_a   1.000
_cell.length_b   1.000
_cell.length_c   1.000
_cell.angle_alpha   90.00
_cell.angle_beta   90.00
_cell.angle_gamma   90.00
#
_symmetry.space_group_name_H-M   'P 1'
#
loop_
_entity.id
_entity.type
_entity.pdbx_description
1 polymer ?
#
loop_
_entity_poly.entity_id
_entity_poly.type
_entity_poly.pdbx_seq_one_letter_code
_entity_poly.pdbx_strand_id
1 'polypeptide(L)'
;VDVNIDLGANTVINTAGIGVGAEAGEDVVILGADSTVNSELTGVLALAGTNVDIESGTVTAANGSGIFAVATTGYVDIAAFGDVTANGFAGINALAGTTATVDLGENTITNTAGFGVGATALAGDAIVIGADSTVNSLDSGIIATAFGGDAIVDSGVVTSTNGSGVLATSFGGDAIVTTHGKITADNGLFGASATSFGGAATVTVNEAIDPPVIGASAVSFGSGAATVTNNSDIEADFIGINAANFGDGDVIVTNNGTVGAGANPAPVFGISVLNDGPGATTITNATDAEVYALGAAVFAVANDADPVAVDDISIVNDGLLQGDGDLFATVMSWSDGSLSLANGVNGIITTDEVDPESGAAIWAYSEASTIGIDNDGSIIGNVALAALGADAVSGVSVQIDNNNTGDWTFSGGNSVYGLGDVVLNNAG
;
A
#
# COMPACT_ATOMS: atom_id res chain seq x y z
N VAL A 1 -13.95 25.56 30.71
CA VAL A 1 -12.89 26.53 31.00
C VAL A 1 -11.74 26.15 30.11
N ASP A 2 -11.37 27.06 29.23
CA ASP A 2 -10.25 26.88 28.31
C ASP A 2 -8.91 27.11 29.02
N VAL A 3 -7.88 26.45 28.53
CA VAL A 3 -6.49 26.69 28.91
C VAL A 3 -5.73 27.15 27.67
N ASN A 4 -5.11 28.33 27.75
CA ASN A 4 -4.24 28.84 26.69
C ASN A 4 -2.83 29.09 27.27
N ILE A 5 -1.83 28.47 26.66
CA ILE A 5 -0.41 28.61 27.01
C ILE A 5 0.32 29.16 25.78
N ASP A 6 0.92 30.35 25.91
CA ASP A 6 1.84 30.90 24.93
C ASP A 6 3.26 30.82 25.49
N LEU A 7 4.11 30.03 24.83
CA LEU A 7 5.52 29.85 25.19
C LEU A 7 6.43 30.84 24.46
N GLY A 8 6.01 31.46 23.35
CA GLY A 8 6.88 32.22 22.46
C GLY A 8 8.22 31.49 22.18
N ALA A 9 9.32 32.24 22.20
CA ALA A 9 10.68 31.70 22.01
C ALA A 9 11.35 31.21 23.33
N ASN A 10 10.57 30.77 24.32
CA ASN A 10 11.13 30.35 25.61
C ASN A 10 11.64 28.89 25.59
N THR A 11 12.57 28.59 26.50
CA THR A 11 13.00 27.23 26.80
C THR A 11 12.38 26.75 28.10
N VAL A 12 11.68 25.61 28.05
CA VAL A 12 11.12 24.91 29.22
C VAL A 12 12.00 23.69 29.52
N ILE A 13 12.38 23.51 30.78
CA ILE A 13 13.20 22.36 31.22
C ILE A 13 12.52 21.73 32.45
N ASN A 14 12.11 20.47 32.32
CA ASN A 14 11.63 19.66 33.45
C ASN A 14 12.39 18.33 33.52
N THR A 15 13.25 18.18 34.52
CA THR A 15 14.12 17.00 34.68
C THR A 15 13.46 15.81 35.38
N ALA A 16 12.15 15.85 35.66
CA ALA A 16 11.49 14.80 36.44
C ALA A 16 10.06 14.47 35.98
N GLY A 17 9.56 15.07 34.91
CA GLY A 17 8.17 14.87 34.49
C GLY A 17 7.82 15.49 33.15
N ILE A 18 6.65 16.13 33.10
CA ILE A 18 6.08 16.73 31.90
C ILE A 18 6.69 18.12 31.66
N GLY A 19 7.16 18.41 30.45
CA GLY A 19 7.66 19.73 30.08
C GLY A 19 6.57 20.79 30.15
N VAL A 20 5.55 20.65 29.30
CA VAL A 20 4.36 21.52 29.26
C VAL A 20 3.13 20.63 29.39
N GLY A 21 2.30 20.88 30.40
CA GLY A 21 1.10 20.11 30.67
C GLY A 21 -0.12 21.02 30.80
N ALA A 22 -1.18 20.70 30.07
CA ALA A 22 -2.47 21.39 30.14
C ALA A 22 -3.62 20.38 30.19
N GLU A 23 -4.57 20.62 31.09
CA GLU A 23 -5.82 19.87 31.19
C GLU A 23 -6.99 20.86 31.30
N ALA A 24 -7.97 20.74 30.41
CA ALA A 24 -9.14 21.62 30.35
C ALA A 24 -10.42 20.80 30.18
N GLY A 25 -11.52 21.30 30.76
CA GLY A 25 -12.85 20.74 30.51
C GLY A 25 -13.45 21.17 29.17
N GLU A 26 -12.91 22.23 28.58
CA GLU A 26 -13.24 22.72 27.22
C GLU A 26 -11.95 22.62 26.38
N ASP A 27 -11.42 23.74 25.85
CA ASP A 27 -10.31 23.72 24.90
C ASP A 27 -8.92 23.85 25.57
N VAL A 28 -7.92 23.24 24.95
CA VAL A 28 -6.50 23.45 25.25
C VAL A 28 -5.82 24.02 24.01
N VAL A 29 -5.20 25.19 24.14
CA VAL A 29 -4.36 25.80 23.10
C VAL A 29 -2.93 25.97 23.65
N ILE A 30 -1.94 25.43 22.96
CA ILE A 30 -0.52 25.59 23.29
C ILE A 30 0.19 26.17 22.07
N LEU A 31 0.61 27.44 22.17
CA LEU A 31 1.34 28.14 21.12
C LEU A 31 2.81 28.20 21.47
N GLY A 32 3.64 27.46 20.74
CA GLY A 32 5.06 27.30 21.06
C GLY A 32 5.93 27.01 19.85
N ALA A 33 5.56 27.44 18.65
CA ALA A 33 6.29 27.21 17.40
C ALA A 33 7.80 27.52 17.49
N ASP A 34 8.18 28.60 18.19
CA ASP A 34 9.58 29.01 18.37
C ASP A 34 10.23 28.50 19.67
N SER A 35 9.53 27.66 20.44
CA SER A 35 9.95 27.25 21.78
C SER A 35 10.89 26.04 21.76
N THR A 36 11.52 25.77 22.91
CA THR A 36 12.23 24.50 23.15
C THR A 36 11.73 23.87 24.45
N VAL A 37 11.24 22.63 24.40
CA VAL A 37 10.73 21.90 25.56
C VAL A 37 11.58 20.66 25.82
N ASN A 38 12.30 20.64 26.94
CA ASN A 38 13.08 19.49 27.40
C ASN A 38 12.42 18.87 28.63
N SER A 39 12.12 17.58 28.57
CA SER A 39 11.39 16.86 29.61
C SER A 39 11.98 15.47 29.86
N GLU A 40 11.78 14.94 31.07
CA GLU A 40 12.16 13.57 31.40
C GLU A 40 11.13 12.56 30.92
N LEU A 41 9.82 12.86 31.05
CA LEU A 41 8.73 11.95 30.67
C LEU A 41 8.05 12.40 29.38
N THR A 42 7.14 13.37 29.44
CA THR A 42 6.39 13.83 28.26
C THR A 42 6.76 15.26 27.94
N GLY A 43 7.09 15.54 26.67
CA GLY A 43 7.44 16.90 26.25
C GLY A 43 6.25 17.84 26.41
N VAL A 44 5.21 17.61 25.61
CA VAL A 44 3.94 18.35 25.66
C VAL A 44 2.79 17.37 25.90
N LEU A 45 2.02 17.60 26.96
CA LEU A 45 0.80 16.87 27.28
C LEU A 45 -0.40 17.83 27.25
N ALA A 46 -1.39 17.53 26.41
CA ALA A 46 -2.62 18.31 26.32
C ALA A 46 -3.84 17.39 26.42
N LEU A 47 -4.72 17.67 27.38
CA LEU A 47 -5.95 16.91 27.62
C LEU A 47 -7.15 17.87 27.62
N ALA A 48 -8.11 17.68 26.72
CA ALA A 48 -9.25 18.55 26.55
C ALA A 48 -10.58 17.78 26.48
N GLY A 49 -11.65 18.42 26.96
CA GLY A 49 -13.01 17.94 26.74
C GLY A 49 -13.43 18.09 25.27
N THR A 50 -13.15 19.27 24.70
CA THR A 50 -13.51 19.65 23.33
C THR A 50 -12.29 19.61 22.43
N ASN A 51 -11.53 20.69 22.26
CA ASN A 51 -10.48 20.78 21.24
C ASN A 51 -9.07 20.88 21.84
N VAL A 52 -8.09 20.37 21.10
CA VAL A 52 -6.67 20.60 21.38
C VAL A 52 -6.01 21.20 20.14
N ASP A 53 -5.40 22.37 20.28
CA ASP A 53 -4.53 22.98 19.27
C ASP A 53 -3.11 23.09 19.84
N ILE A 54 -2.12 22.51 19.17
CA ILE A 54 -0.71 22.58 19.56
C ILE A 54 0.13 23.07 18.39
N GLU A 55 0.84 24.17 18.58
CA GLU A 55 1.99 24.55 17.75
C GLU A 55 3.25 24.30 18.59
N SER A 56 4.10 23.35 18.19
CA SER A 56 5.30 23.01 18.96
C SER A 56 6.59 23.32 18.20
N GLY A 57 7.54 23.98 18.87
CA GLY A 57 8.92 24.05 18.41
C GLY A 57 9.68 22.77 18.70
N THR A 58 10.96 22.86 19.08
CA THR A 58 11.77 21.66 19.38
C THR A 58 11.32 21.01 20.69
N VAL A 59 11.05 19.71 20.66
CA VAL A 59 10.64 18.93 21.85
C VAL A 59 11.59 17.76 22.07
N THR A 60 12.03 17.57 23.31
CA THR A 60 12.81 16.40 23.74
C THR A 60 12.19 15.78 24.99
N ALA A 61 11.89 14.48 24.92
CA ALA A 61 11.36 13.66 26.00
C ALA A 61 12.25 12.43 26.22
N ALA A 62 12.98 12.38 27.33
CA ALA A 62 14.05 11.39 27.54
C ALA A 62 13.55 9.95 27.75
N ASN A 63 12.35 9.75 28.31
CA ASN A 63 11.80 8.43 28.66
C ASN A 63 10.29 8.30 28.41
N GLY A 64 9.69 9.19 27.62
CA GLY A 64 8.26 9.14 27.32
C GLY A 64 7.95 9.75 25.96
N SER A 65 6.71 10.23 25.80
CA SER A 65 6.26 10.74 24.50
C SER A 65 6.73 12.15 24.23
N GLY A 66 7.03 12.49 22.97
CA GLY A 66 7.35 13.86 22.61
C GLY A 66 6.13 14.76 22.82
N ILE A 67 5.07 14.51 22.06
CA ILE A 67 3.79 15.22 22.15
C ILE A 67 2.66 14.20 22.30
N PHE A 68 1.79 14.40 23.30
CA PHE A 68 0.63 13.56 23.52
C PHE A 68 -0.61 14.42 23.76
N ALA A 69 -1.59 14.32 22.85
CA ALA A 69 -2.78 15.16 22.85
C ALA A 69 -4.05 14.32 22.80
N VAL A 70 -5.03 14.68 23.63
CA VAL A 70 -6.35 14.02 23.68
C VAL A 70 -7.47 15.04 23.72
N ALA A 71 -8.42 14.91 22.80
CA ALA A 71 -9.70 15.63 22.76
C ALA A 71 -10.85 14.62 22.81
N THR A 72 -11.66 14.62 23.89
CA THR A 72 -12.67 13.55 24.04
C THR A 72 -13.87 13.67 23.10
N THR A 73 -14.25 14.89 22.70
CA THR A 73 -15.44 15.14 21.86
C THR A 73 -15.20 16.03 20.66
N GLY A 74 -14.12 16.82 20.65
CA GLY A 74 -13.75 17.69 19.54
C GLY A 74 -12.56 17.14 18.77
N TYR A 75 -11.74 18.05 18.25
CA TYR A 75 -10.62 17.70 17.39
C TYR A 75 -9.28 17.85 18.12
N VAL A 76 -8.25 17.21 17.59
CA VAL A 76 -6.85 17.47 17.93
C VAL A 76 -6.16 17.96 16.67
N ASP A 77 -5.50 19.12 16.75
CA ASP A 77 -4.63 19.66 15.70
C ASP A 77 -3.23 19.90 16.29
N ILE A 78 -2.21 19.28 15.70
CA ILE A 78 -0.81 19.40 16.11
C ILE A 78 0.00 19.83 14.89
N ALA A 79 0.65 21.00 14.97
CA ALA A 79 1.62 21.46 14.01
C ALA A 79 3.02 21.49 14.64
N ALA A 80 3.95 20.71 14.10
CA ALA A 80 5.35 20.72 14.48
C ALA A 80 6.11 21.77 13.65
N PHE A 81 6.79 22.68 14.33
CA PHE A 81 7.69 23.70 13.79
C PHE A 81 9.17 23.44 14.14
N GLY A 82 9.44 22.36 14.87
CA GLY A 82 10.78 21.90 15.18
C GLY A 82 10.82 20.39 15.43
N ASP A 83 12.04 19.86 15.52
CA ASP A 83 12.26 18.42 15.73
C ASP A 83 11.66 17.92 17.04
N VAL A 84 11.14 16.70 17.03
CA VAL A 84 10.61 16.00 18.20
C VAL A 84 11.43 14.74 18.44
N THR A 85 12.13 14.68 19.57
CA THR A 85 12.84 13.48 20.03
C THR A 85 12.17 12.89 21.26
N ALA A 86 11.87 11.60 21.21
CA ALA A 86 11.18 10.85 22.25
C ALA A 86 11.85 9.49 22.45
N ASN A 87 11.57 8.88 23.59
CA ASN A 87 12.02 7.52 23.92
C ASN A 87 10.95 6.86 24.80
N GLY A 88 9.75 6.75 24.24
CA GLY A 88 8.60 6.22 24.95
C GLY A 88 7.55 5.72 23.98
N PHE A 89 6.28 5.91 24.36
CA PHE A 89 5.15 5.39 23.59
C PHE A 89 5.10 5.93 22.15
N ALA A 90 5.26 7.25 21.96
CA ALA A 90 5.14 7.91 20.66
C ALA A 90 6.10 9.10 20.53
N GLY A 91 6.52 9.42 19.30
CA GLY A 91 7.06 10.76 18.99
C GLY A 91 5.97 11.81 19.13
N ILE A 92 4.92 11.69 18.32
CA ILE A 92 3.69 12.49 18.39
C ILE A 92 2.48 11.56 18.41
N ASN A 93 1.50 11.82 19.27
CA ASN A 93 0.25 11.09 19.27
C ASN A 93 -0.96 12.00 19.50
N ALA A 94 -1.90 11.98 18.56
CA ALA A 94 -3.16 12.70 18.59
C ALA A 94 -4.35 11.73 18.69
N LEU A 95 -5.16 11.87 19.74
CA LEU A 95 -6.41 11.12 19.91
C LEU A 95 -7.60 12.07 19.98
N ALA A 96 -8.51 11.98 19.02
CA ALA A 96 -9.65 12.88 18.89
C ALA A 96 -11.00 12.15 18.88
N GLY A 97 -12.02 12.81 19.43
CA GLY A 97 -13.40 12.40 19.30
C GLY A 97 -13.93 12.58 17.87
N THR A 98 -13.51 13.64 17.19
CA THR A 98 -13.86 13.94 15.79
C THR A 98 -12.66 13.77 14.88
N THR A 99 -11.88 14.82 14.63
CA THR A 99 -10.73 14.81 13.70
C THR A 99 -9.41 14.88 14.47
N ALA A 100 -8.44 14.05 14.08
CA ALA A 100 -7.06 14.13 14.56
C ALA A 100 -6.15 14.51 13.40
N THR A 101 -5.54 15.68 13.44
CA THR A 101 -4.61 16.19 12.44
C THR A 101 -3.23 16.34 13.06
N VAL A 102 -2.22 15.83 12.38
CA VAL A 102 -0.81 16.02 12.72
C VAL A 102 -0.05 16.51 11.49
N ASP A 103 0.40 17.75 11.51
CA ASP A 103 1.29 18.34 10.52
C ASP A 103 2.74 18.34 11.04
N LEU A 104 3.62 17.67 10.30
CA LEU A 104 5.02 17.49 10.65
C LEU A 104 5.94 18.56 10.02
N GLY A 105 5.47 19.29 9.00
CA GLY A 105 6.31 20.17 8.18
C GLY A 105 7.57 19.46 7.65
N GLU A 106 8.69 20.18 7.60
CA GLU A 106 10.01 19.66 7.18
C GLU A 106 10.82 19.06 8.36
N ASN A 107 10.17 18.69 9.47
CA ASN A 107 10.87 18.36 10.71
C ASN A 107 11.20 16.88 10.84
N THR A 108 12.12 16.57 11.77
CA THR A 108 12.46 15.20 12.15
C THR A 108 11.74 14.78 13.44
N ILE A 109 10.99 13.68 13.35
CA ILE A 109 10.37 13.00 14.49
C ILE A 109 11.15 11.73 14.77
N THR A 110 11.71 11.58 15.96
CA THR A 110 12.45 10.39 16.37
C THR A 110 11.88 9.82 17.66
N ASN A 111 11.47 8.55 17.65
CA ASN A 111 11.08 7.82 18.86
C ASN A 111 11.79 6.47 18.95
N THR A 112 12.68 6.30 19.93
CA THR A 112 13.54 5.11 20.02
C THR A 112 12.92 3.91 20.76
N ALA A 113 11.68 4.00 21.23
CA ALA A 113 11.05 2.93 22.02
C ALA A 113 9.62 2.55 21.61
N GLY A 114 9.03 3.24 20.64
CA GLY A 114 7.64 3.02 20.22
C GLY A 114 7.43 3.48 18.78
N PHE A 115 6.20 3.90 18.46
CA PHE A 115 5.88 4.40 17.12
C PHE A 115 6.32 5.85 16.93
N GLY A 116 6.49 6.28 15.68
CA GLY A 116 6.88 7.65 15.35
C GLY A 116 5.73 8.63 15.55
N VAL A 117 4.68 8.49 14.74
CA VAL A 117 3.52 9.39 14.70
C VAL A 117 2.21 8.59 14.72
N GLY A 118 1.28 9.00 15.56
CA GLY A 118 -0.06 8.43 15.67
C GLY A 118 -1.15 9.49 15.53
N ALA A 119 -2.15 9.23 14.69
CA ALA A 119 -3.39 10.00 14.62
C ALA A 119 -4.57 9.02 14.74
N THR A 120 -5.46 9.26 15.70
CA THR A 120 -6.65 8.42 15.91
C THR A 120 -7.89 9.28 16.09
N ALA A 121 -8.92 8.99 15.31
CA ALA A 121 -10.18 9.74 15.26
C ALA A 121 -11.38 8.80 15.43
N LEU A 122 -12.26 9.09 16.39
CA LEU A 122 -13.40 8.20 16.69
C LEU A 122 -14.61 8.42 15.77
N ALA A 123 -14.88 9.64 15.34
CA ALA A 123 -16.07 9.98 14.56
C ALA A 123 -15.79 10.78 13.27
N GLY A 124 -14.54 11.15 13.03
CA GLY A 124 -14.10 11.89 11.84
C GLY A 124 -12.76 11.36 11.34
N ASP A 125 -11.95 12.26 10.80
CA ASP A 125 -10.78 11.90 10.01
C ASP A 125 -9.51 11.81 10.87
N ALA A 126 -8.63 10.88 10.54
CA ALA A 126 -7.27 10.80 11.07
C ALA A 126 -6.29 11.16 9.95
N ILE A 127 -5.63 12.31 10.08
CA ILE A 127 -4.84 12.93 9.02
C ILE A 127 -3.41 13.15 9.53
N VAL A 128 -2.43 12.63 8.80
CA VAL A 128 -1.00 12.95 9.01
C VAL A 128 -0.45 13.58 7.74
N ILE A 129 0.08 14.80 7.86
CA ILE A 129 0.67 15.58 6.78
C ILE A 129 2.17 15.69 7.05
N GLY A 130 2.97 15.06 6.21
CA GLY A 130 4.40 14.95 6.45
C GLY A 130 5.22 14.62 5.23
N ALA A 131 4.78 15.01 4.02
CA ALA A 131 5.46 14.77 2.74
C ALA A 131 6.96 15.12 2.76
N ASP A 132 7.33 16.19 3.48
CA ASP A 132 8.71 16.70 3.57
C ASP A 132 9.41 16.35 4.90
N SER A 133 8.77 15.53 5.74
CA SER A 133 9.27 15.17 7.07
C SER A 133 10.20 13.96 7.07
N THR A 134 10.88 13.73 8.19
CA THR A 134 11.58 12.47 8.48
C THR A 134 11.05 11.85 9.78
N VAL A 135 10.61 10.60 9.73
CA VAL A 135 10.12 9.86 10.90
C VAL A 135 11.00 8.65 11.17
N ASN A 136 11.61 8.58 12.35
CA ASN A 136 12.40 7.45 12.82
C ASN A 136 11.72 6.81 14.04
N SER A 137 11.44 5.51 13.99
CA SER A 137 10.76 4.78 15.06
C SER A 137 11.42 3.43 15.34
N LEU A 138 11.27 2.95 16.58
CA LEU A 138 11.56 1.55 16.88
C LEU A 138 10.46 0.65 16.32
N ASP A 139 9.21 0.94 16.67
CA ASP A 139 8.06 0.19 16.17
C ASP A 139 7.58 0.82 14.86
N SER A 140 6.27 0.92 14.63
CA SER A 140 5.75 1.44 13.35
C SER A 140 6.00 2.94 13.18
N GLY A 141 6.22 3.39 11.95
CA GLY A 141 6.59 4.77 11.65
C GLY A 141 5.41 5.72 11.85
N ILE A 142 4.40 5.60 10.98
CA ILE A 142 3.19 6.43 11.01
C ILE A 142 1.96 5.53 11.06
N ILE A 143 1.04 5.83 11.97
CA ILE A 143 -0.24 5.15 12.11
C ILE A 143 -1.38 6.18 12.09
N ALA A 144 -2.28 6.07 11.12
CA ALA A 144 -3.55 6.80 11.10
C ALA A 144 -4.72 5.82 11.23
N THR A 145 -5.65 6.10 12.14
CA THR A 145 -6.85 5.27 12.36
C THR A 145 -8.10 6.14 12.52
N ALA A 146 -9.04 6.01 11.59
CA ALA A 146 -10.33 6.71 11.62
C ALA A 146 -11.47 5.72 11.78
N PHE A 147 -12.34 5.91 12.77
CA PHE A 147 -13.49 5.03 13.03
C PHE A 147 -14.82 5.52 12.42
N GLY A 148 -14.85 6.74 11.89
CA GLY A 148 -16.06 7.32 11.29
C GLY A 148 -15.82 8.24 10.10
N GLY A 149 -14.57 8.36 9.64
CA GLY A 149 -14.16 9.22 8.53
C GLY A 149 -12.93 8.66 7.84
N ASP A 150 -12.15 9.50 7.20
CA ASP A 150 -11.02 9.09 6.37
C ASP A 150 -9.73 8.94 7.19
N ALA A 151 -8.91 7.95 6.84
CA ALA A 151 -7.55 7.81 7.36
C ALA A 151 -6.56 8.18 6.26
N ILE A 152 -5.94 9.35 6.36
CA ILE A 152 -5.11 9.94 5.31
C ILE A 152 -3.69 10.12 5.85
N VAL A 153 -2.71 9.53 5.18
CA VAL A 153 -1.30 9.73 5.46
C VAL A 153 -0.59 10.21 4.21
N ASP A 154 0.02 11.38 4.32
CA ASP A 154 0.99 11.90 3.37
C ASP A 154 2.35 11.91 4.08
N SER A 155 3.30 11.09 3.62
CA SER A 155 4.53 10.77 4.36
C SER A 155 5.80 11.08 3.55
N GLY A 156 6.82 11.58 4.24
CA GLY A 156 8.17 11.78 3.73
C GLY A 156 9.04 10.54 3.95
N VAL A 157 10.25 10.74 4.48
CA VAL A 157 11.15 9.62 4.81
C VAL A 157 10.67 8.96 6.10
N VAL A 158 10.53 7.63 6.09
CA VAL A 158 10.15 6.86 7.28
C VAL A 158 11.11 5.71 7.49
N THR A 159 11.63 5.56 8.70
CA THR A 159 12.47 4.43 9.11
C THR A 159 11.90 3.80 10.37
N SER A 160 11.50 2.54 10.28
CA SER A 160 10.98 1.72 11.37
C SER A 160 11.85 0.48 11.53
N THR A 161 12.52 0.34 12.67
CA THR A 161 13.53 -0.73 12.88
C THR A 161 12.93 -2.11 13.21
N ASN A 162 11.71 -2.13 13.75
CA ASN A 162 11.01 -3.33 14.21
C ASN A 162 9.50 -3.16 14.09
N GLY A 163 9.03 -2.58 12.98
CA GLY A 163 7.64 -2.25 12.76
C GLY A 163 7.33 -1.91 11.32
N SER A 164 6.05 -1.69 11.03
CA SER A 164 5.63 -1.31 9.67
C SER A 164 5.95 0.16 9.40
N GLY A 165 6.16 0.54 8.14
CA GLY A 165 6.48 1.93 7.79
C GLY A 165 5.28 2.86 8.00
N VAL A 166 4.29 2.78 7.11
CA VAL A 166 3.12 3.66 7.09
C VAL A 166 1.84 2.84 7.03
N LEU A 167 0.93 3.10 7.97
CA LEU A 167 -0.35 2.41 8.10
C LEU A 167 -1.51 3.42 8.16
N ALA A 168 -2.50 3.26 7.28
CA ALA A 168 -3.78 3.97 7.35
C ALA A 168 -4.93 2.96 7.44
N THR A 169 -5.79 3.11 8.45
CA THR A 169 -6.99 2.27 8.63
C THR A 169 -8.24 3.13 8.80
N SER A 170 -9.24 2.92 7.96
CA SER A 170 -10.55 3.58 8.10
C SER A 170 -11.69 2.58 8.30
N PHE A 171 -12.61 2.90 9.20
CA PHE A 171 -13.92 2.25 9.34
C PHE A 171 -15.00 3.25 8.94
N GLY A 172 -15.53 3.12 7.72
CA GLY A 172 -16.64 3.93 7.19
C GLY A 172 -16.23 5.04 6.23
N GLY A 173 -14.94 5.30 6.04
CA GLY A 173 -14.41 6.25 5.06
C GLY A 173 -13.25 5.65 4.25
N ASP A 174 -12.51 6.50 3.56
CA ASP A 174 -11.38 6.10 2.72
C ASP A 174 -10.10 5.93 3.55
N ALA A 175 -9.25 4.99 3.17
CA ALA A 175 -7.89 4.86 3.68
C ALA A 175 -6.91 5.20 2.57
N ILE A 176 -6.09 6.22 2.77
CA ILE A 176 -5.21 6.78 1.75
C ILE A 176 -3.80 6.91 2.31
N VAL A 177 -2.83 6.31 1.62
CA VAL A 177 -1.39 6.48 1.90
C VAL A 177 -0.70 7.00 0.64
N THR A 178 0.03 8.10 0.79
CA THR A 178 0.96 8.62 -0.23
C THR A 178 2.35 8.74 0.39
N THR A 179 3.36 8.21 -0.30
CA THR A 179 4.77 8.34 0.14
C THR A 179 5.53 9.28 -0.79
N HIS A 180 6.41 10.10 -0.22
CA HIS A 180 7.26 11.10 -0.87
C HIS A 180 8.73 10.96 -0.48
N GLY A 181 9.05 10.07 0.45
CA GLY A 181 10.41 9.71 0.83
C GLY A 181 10.55 8.20 0.97
N LYS A 182 11.80 7.73 1.04
CA LYS A 182 12.10 6.31 1.22
C LYS A 182 11.45 5.79 2.52
N ILE A 183 10.81 4.63 2.43
CA ILE A 183 10.24 3.91 3.55
C ILE A 183 11.08 2.67 3.84
N THR A 184 11.70 2.63 5.02
CA THR A 184 12.40 1.46 5.54
C THR A 184 11.58 0.88 6.70
N ALA A 185 11.21 -0.39 6.58
CA ALA A 185 10.33 -1.07 7.54
C ALA A 185 10.92 -2.44 7.92
N ASP A 186 12.07 -2.40 8.60
CA ASP A 186 12.81 -3.58 9.00
C ASP A 186 11.98 -4.45 9.94
N ASN A 187 11.84 -5.73 9.61
CA ASN A 187 10.99 -6.68 10.34
C ASN A 187 9.51 -6.27 10.41
N GLY A 188 9.09 -5.28 9.62
CA GLY A 188 7.72 -4.83 9.49
C GLY A 188 6.90 -5.73 8.58
N LEU A 189 5.60 -5.84 8.87
CA LEU A 189 4.68 -6.53 7.96
C LEU A 189 4.47 -5.72 6.68
N PHE A 190 4.38 -4.39 6.79
CA PHE A 190 4.06 -3.51 5.67
C PHE A 190 5.08 -2.37 5.53
N GLY A 191 5.40 -2.01 4.29
CA GLY A 191 6.06 -0.75 3.96
C GLY A 191 5.05 0.39 3.99
N ALA A 192 4.08 0.35 3.06
CA ALA A 192 2.93 1.26 3.02
C ALA A 192 1.62 0.46 2.91
N SER A 193 0.66 0.71 3.79
CA SER A 193 -0.61 -0.02 3.82
C SER A 193 -1.81 0.88 4.08
N ALA A 194 -2.84 0.70 3.25
CA ALA A 194 -4.16 1.29 3.42
C ALA A 194 -5.20 0.16 3.58
N THR A 195 -6.00 0.22 4.64
CA THR A 195 -7.13 -0.71 4.87
C THR A 195 -8.41 0.08 5.13
N SER A 196 -9.44 -0.13 4.32
CA SER A 196 -10.74 0.52 4.49
C SER A 196 -11.86 -0.49 4.69
N PHE A 197 -12.76 -0.21 5.64
CA PHE A 197 -14.03 -0.90 5.83
C PHE A 197 -15.18 0.03 5.43
N GLY A 198 -15.65 -0.08 4.18
CA GLY A 198 -16.80 0.65 3.65
C GLY A 198 -16.46 1.78 2.67
N GLY A 199 -15.21 2.23 2.60
CA GLY A 199 -14.70 3.17 1.60
C GLY A 199 -13.64 2.54 0.70
N ALA A 200 -12.87 3.37 0.02
CA ALA A 200 -11.75 2.95 -0.83
C ALA A 200 -10.44 2.82 -0.02
N ALA A 201 -9.57 1.91 -0.46
CA ALA A 201 -8.20 1.81 0.03
C ALA A 201 -7.23 2.16 -1.09
N THR A 202 -6.41 3.19 -0.89
CA THR A 202 -5.48 3.70 -1.91
C THR A 202 -4.07 3.82 -1.35
N VAL A 203 -3.10 3.22 -2.03
CA VAL A 203 -1.66 3.41 -1.76
C VAL A 203 -0.97 3.95 -3.01
N THR A 204 -0.27 5.07 -2.87
CA THR A 204 0.61 5.63 -3.91
C THR A 204 2.04 5.69 -3.38
N VAL A 205 2.94 4.96 -4.05
CA VAL A 205 4.36 4.89 -3.70
C VAL A 205 5.14 5.75 -4.69
N ASN A 206 5.67 6.90 -4.24
CA ASN A 206 6.50 7.76 -5.12
C ASN A 206 8.00 7.63 -4.87
N GLU A 207 8.40 6.95 -3.80
CA GLU A 207 9.80 6.73 -3.43
C GLU A 207 9.98 5.31 -2.89
N ALA A 208 11.22 4.85 -2.78
CA ALA A 208 11.53 3.45 -2.56
C ALA A 208 11.01 2.85 -1.24
N ILE A 209 10.71 1.55 -1.24
CA ILE A 209 10.36 0.74 -0.05
C ILE A 209 11.41 -0.37 0.13
N ASP A 210 11.95 -0.55 1.36
CA ASP A 210 13.12 -1.42 1.61
C ASP A 210 13.18 -2.06 3.03
N PRO A 211 13.30 -3.40 3.13
CA PRO A 211 12.32 -4.35 2.67
C PRO A 211 11.41 -4.80 3.85
N PRO A 212 10.10 -4.54 3.81
CA PRO A 212 9.11 -5.20 4.68
C PRO A 212 8.75 -6.60 4.16
N VAL A 213 7.87 -7.32 4.87
CA VAL A 213 7.25 -8.56 4.35
C VAL A 213 6.37 -8.28 3.13
N ILE A 214 5.56 -7.22 3.18
CA ILE A 214 4.71 -6.74 2.09
C ILE A 214 5.09 -5.29 1.78
N GLY A 215 5.48 -5.01 0.54
CA GLY A 215 5.93 -3.68 0.11
C GLY A 215 4.81 -2.64 0.21
N ALA A 216 3.84 -2.73 -0.69
CA ALA A 216 2.65 -1.88 -0.73
C ALA A 216 1.37 -2.72 -0.64
N SER A 217 0.39 -2.28 0.16
CA SER A 217 -0.87 -3.02 0.35
C SER A 217 -2.10 -2.11 0.38
N ALA A 218 -3.08 -2.36 -0.50
CA ALA A 218 -4.40 -1.74 -0.41
C ALA A 218 -5.46 -2.83 -0.19
N VAL A 219 -6.24 -2.73 0.89
CA VAL A 219 -7.31 -3.68 1.19
C VAL A 219 -8.62 -2.96 1.47
N SER A 220 -9.66 -3.27 0.70
CA SER A 220 -10.99 -2.71 0.86
C SER A 220 -12.01 -3.78 1.22
N PHE A 221 -12.90 -3.47 2.17
CA PHE A 221 -14.09 -4.27 2.49
C PHE A 221 -15.33 -3.42 2.20
N GLY A 222 -16.02 -3.67 1.08
CA GLY A 222 -17.20 -2.92 0.67
C GLY A 222 -17.12 -2.43 -0.77
N SER A 223 -17.83 -1.34 -1.09
CA SER A 223 -17.97 -0.86 -2.48
C SER A 223 -16.84 0.04 -2.97
N GLY A 224 -15.92 0.46 -2.09
CA GLY A 224 -14.77 1.27 -2.51
C GLY A 224 -13.68 0.40 -3.12
N ALA A 225 -12.95 0.94 -4.09
CA ALA A 225 -11.89 0.20 -4.78
C ALA A 225 -10.65 -0.04 -3.88
N ALA A 226 -9.88 -1.08 -4.20
CA ALA A 226 -8.53 -1.29 -3.65
C ALA A 226 -7.50 -0.95 -4.73
N THR A 227 -6.78 0.15 -4.53
CA THR A 227 -5.87 0.73 -5.54
C THR A 227 -4.44 0.81 -5.03
N VAL A 228 -3.49 0.27 -5.80
CA VAL A 228 -2.05 0.51 -5.60
C VAL A 228 -1.44 1.12 -6.86
N THR A 229 -0.76 2.26 -6.70
CA THR A 229 0.08 2.87 -7.74
C THR A 229 1.53 2.88 -7.26
N ASN A 230 2.41 2.16 -7.94
CA ASN A 230 3.85 2.17 -7.70
C ASN A 230 4.58 3.01 -8.76
N ASN A 231 5.30 4.04 -8.33
CA ASN A 231 6.13 4.89 -9.19
C ASN A 231 7.63 4.76 -8.90
N SER A 232 8.03 3.80 -8.08
CA SER A 232 9.42 3.67 -7.57
C SER A 232 9.81 2.20 -7.37
N ASP A 233 10.98 1.96 -6.78
CA ASP A 233 11.46 0.64 -6.42
C ASP A 233 10.79 0.13 -5.14
N ILE A 234 10.20 -1.08 -5.19
CA ILE A 234 9.64 -1.79 -4.04
C ILE A 234 10.43 -3.09 -3.85
N GLU A 235 11.17 -3.15 -2.74
CA GLU A 235 11.76 -4.38 -2.22
C GLU A 235 10.86 -4.96 -1.10
N ALA A 236 10.63 -6.27 -1.09
CA ALA A 236 9.86 -6.95 -0.06
C ALA A 236 10.26 -8.42 0.07
N ASP A 237 10.07 -9.01 1.25
CA ASP A 237 10.46 -10.41 1.51
C ASP A 237 9.46 -11.44 0.95
N PHE A 238 8.17 -11.08 0.84
CA PHE A 238 7.12 -12.02 0.45
C PHE A 238 6.23 -11.53 -0.70
N ILE A 239 5.64 -10.35 -0.58
CA ILE A 239 4.78 -9.76 -1.62
C ILE A 239 5.24 -8.33 -1.92
N GLY A 240 5.55 -8.02 -3.17
CA GLY A 240 5.87 -6.65 -3.57
C GLY A 240 4.66 -5.72 -3.45
N ILE A 241 3.62 -6.00 -4.24
CA ILE A 241 2.36 -5.25 -4.26
C ILE A 241 1.19 -6.20 -3.95
N ASN A 242 0.36 -5.80 -2.98
CA ASN A 242 -0.89 -6.48 -2.63
C ASN A 242 -2.08 -5.54 -2.84
N ALA A 243 -3.11 -5.98 -3.58
CA ALA A 243 -4.38 -5.27 -3.65
C ALA A 243 -5.54 -6.25 -3.51
N ALA A 244 -6.46 -6.00 -2.57
CA ALA A 244 -7.58 -6.89 -2.33
C ALA A 244 -8.89 -6.14 -2.07
N ASN A 245 -9.97 -6.59 -2.71
CA ASN A 245 -11.32 -6.12 -2.45
C ASN A 245 -12.21 -7.29 -2.00
N PHE A 246 -12.98 -7.05 -0.95
CA PHE A 246 -13.99 -7.97 -0.42
C PHE A 246 -15.35 -7.26 -0.43
N GLY A 247 -15.95 -7.13 -1.61
CA GLY A 247 -17.16 -6.35 -1.85
C GLY A 247 -17.37 -6.03 -3.33
N ASP A 248 -18.02 -4.90 -3.60
CA ASP A 248 -18.47 -4.53 -4.96
C ASP A 248 -17.51 -3.54 -5.65
N GLY A 249 -16.28 -3.40 -5.14
CA GLY A 249 -15.31 -2.43 -5.62
C GLY A 249 -14.25 -3.07 -6.51
N ASP A 250 -13.67 -2.27 -7.41
CA ASP A 250 -12.60 -2.74 -8.28
C ASP A 250 -11.29 -3.01 -7.52
N VAL A 251 -10.44 -3.86 -8.09
CA VAL A 251 -9.03 -4.00 -7.72
C VAL A 251 -8.16 -3.44 -8.84
N ILE A 252 -7.34 -2.43 -8.51
CA ILE A 252 -6.57 -1.69 -9.50
C ILE A 252 -5.11 -1.62 -9.07
N VAL A 253 -4.22 -2.19 -9.87
CA VAL A 253 -2.77 -2.11 -9.67
C VAL A 253 -2.12 -1.46 -10.88
N THR A 254 -1.36 -0.38 -10.66
CA THR A 254 -0.51 0.25 -11.68
C THR A 254 0.93 0.23 -11.20
N ASN A 255 1.78 -0.51 -11.90
CA ASN A 255 3.23 -0.53 -11.68
C ASN A 255 3.95 0.28 -12.76
N ASN A 256 4.54 1.39 -12.36
CA ASN A 256 5.40 2.25 -13.19
C ASN A 256 6.88 2.17 -12.78
N GLY A 257 7.20 1.44 -11.71
CA GLY A 257 8.56 1.27 -11.18
C GLY A 257 8.99 -0.19 -11.17
N THR A 258 9.95 -0.50 -10.30
CA THR A 258 10.50 -1.85 -10.18
C THR A 258 9.99 -2.52 -8.91
N VAL A 259 9.60 -3.80 -9.01
CA VAL A 259 9.19 -4.63 -7.88
C VAL A 259 10.13 -5.83 -7.78
N GLY A 260 10.75 -6.01 -6.62
CA GLY A 260 11.59 -7.17 -6.32
C GLY A 260 13.02 -7.13 -6.86
N ALA A 261 13.43 -6.10 -7.60
CA ALA A 261 14.84 -5.92 -7.94
C ALA A 261 15.63 -5.48 -6.71
N GLY A 262 16.81 -6.06 -6.48
CA GLY A 262 17.68 -5.68 -5.36
C GLY A 262 17.51 -6.56 -4.12
N ALA A 263 16.30 -7.06 -3.87
CA ALA A 263 16.05 -8.04 -2.82
C ALA A 263 16.72 -9.39 -3.17
N ASN A 264 17.56 -9.90 -2.26
CA ASN A 264 18.14 -11.25 -2.38
C ASN A 264 17.71 -12.08 -1.15
N PRO A 265 16.67 -12.93 -1.29
CA PRO A 265 15.93 -13.24 -2.51
C PRO A 265 14.85 -12.20 -2.89
N ALA A 266 14.39 -12.24 -4.15
CA ALA A 266 13.18 -11.55 -4.62
C ALA A 266 11.92 -12.02 -3.85
N PRO A 267 10.81 -11.25 -3.83
CA PRO A 267 9.58 -11.69 -3.17
C PRO A 267 9.02 -12.96 -3.83
N VAL A 268 8.22 -13.73 -3.10
CA VAL A 268 7.51 -14.90 -3.65
C VAL A 268 6.49 -14.46 -4.70
N PHE A 269 5.81 -13.34 -4.47
CA PHE A 269 4.88 -12.74 -5.43
C PHE A 269 5.27 -11.30 -5.72
N GLY A 270 5.40 -10.94 -6.99
CA GLY A 270 5.62 -9.56 -7.41
C GLY A 270 4.37 -8.72 -7.14
N ILE A 271 3.30 -9.02 -7.88
CA ILE A 271 1.97 -8.44 -7.73
C ILE A 271 0.99 -9.56 -7.36
N SER A 272 0.31 -9.40 -6.24
CA SER A 272 -0.75 -10.29 -5.77
C SER A 272 -2.07 -9.53 -5.69
N VAL A 273 -3.11 -9.99 -6.37
CA VAL A 273 -4.44 -9.40 -6.30
C VAL A 273 -5.53 -10.42 -5.99
N LEU A 274 -6.53 -9.98 -5.22
CA LEU A 274 -7.72 -10.75 -4.90
C LEU A 274 -8.97 -9.86 -4.98
N ASN A 275 -9.89 -10.18 -5.88
CA ASN A 275 -11.23 -9.61 -5.88
C ASN A 275 -12.24 -10.69 -5.47
N ASP A 276 -12.91 -10.50 -4.33
CA ASP A 276 -13.96 -11.39 -3.81
C ASP A 276 -15.29 -10.63 -3.75
N GLY A 277 -16.04 -10.69 -4.86
CA GLY A 277 -17.26 -9.92 -5.08
C GLY A 277 -17.23 -9.12 -6.39
N PRO A 278 -18.37 -8.50 -6.76
CA PRO A 278 -18.57 -7.96 -8.10
C PRO A 278 -17.63 -6.77 -8.34
N GLY A 279 -16.69 -6.91 -9.26
CA GLY A 279 -15.74 -5.85 -9.57
C GLY A 279 -14.75 -6.25 -10.66
N ALA A 280 -14.16 -5.27 -11.32
CA ALA A 280 -13.09 -5.54 -12.27
C ALA A 280 -11.75 -5.62 -11.56
N THR A 281 -10.90 -6.56 -11.99
CA THR A 281 -9.48 -6.58 -11.61
C THR A 281 -8.64 -6.08 -12.77
N THR A 282 -7.91 -4.98 -12.57
CA THR A 282 -7.02 -4.39 -13.59
C THR A 282 -5.59 -4.32 -13.05
N ILE A 283 -4.65 -4.90 -13.79
CA ILE A 283 -3.21 -4.83 -13.51
C ILE A 283 -2.53 -4.23 -14.72
N THR A 284 -1.77 -3.14 -14.51
CA THR A 284 -0.96 -2.51 -15.55
C THR A 284 0.50 -2.50 -15.13
N ASN A 285 1.38 -3.08 -15.95
CA ASN A 285 2.83 -2.96 -15.84
C ASN A 285 3.34 -2.12 -17.01
N ALA A 286 3.79 -0.90 -16.73
CA ALA A 286 4.16 0.09 -17.75
C ALA A 286 5.45 -0.26 -18.51
N THR A 287 5.74 0.49 -19.58
CA THR A 287 6.86 0.23 -20.51
C THR A 287 8.23 0.02 -19.87
N ASP A 288 8.55 0.83 -18.86
CA ASP A 288 9.85 0.79 -18.16
C ASP A 288 9.76 0.10 -16.79
N ALA A 289 8.61 -0.52 -16.49
CA ALA A 289 8.35 -1.16 -15.21
C ALA A 289 8.81 -2.62 -15.23
N GLU A 290 9.37 -3.07 -14.10
CA GLU A 290 9.92 -4.42 -13.96
C GLU A 290 9.32 -5.11 -12.73
N VAL A 291 8.98 -6.39 -12.86
CA VAL A 291 8.50 -7.21 -11.75
C VAL A 291 9.31 -8.50 -11.71
N TYR A 292 10.04 -8.70 -10.61
CA TYR A 292 10.80 -9.91 -10.30
C TYR A 292 10.16 -10.65 -9.14
N ALA A 293 10.01 -11.97 -9.28
CA ALA A 293 9.51 -12.82 -8.20
C ALA A 293 10.14 -14.22 -8.25
N LEU A 294 10.29 -14.84 -7.07
CA LEU A 294 10.64 -16.27 -6.93
C LEU A 294 9.45 -17.20 -7.20
N GLY A 295 8.24 -16.66 -7.31
CA GLY A 295 7.05 -17.41 -7.67
C GLY A 295 6.44 -16.79 -8.91
N ALA A 296 5.27 -16.16 -8.74
CA ALA A 296 4.61 -15.45 -9.82
C ALA A 296 4.95 -13.95 -9.79
N ALA A 297 5.33 -13.39 -10.94
CA ALA A 297 5.38 -11.95 -11.10
C ALA A 297 3.98 -11.35 -10.95
N VAL A 298 2.95 -12.05 -11.45
CA VAL A 298 1.55 -11.71 -11.27
C VAL A 298 0.76 -12.92 -10.79
N PHE A 299 0.15 -12.82 -9.61
CA PHE A 299 -0.84 -13.76 -9.08
C PHE A 299 -2.18 -13.04 -8.92
N ALA A 300 -3.17 -13.39 -9.74
CA ALA A 300 -4.46 -12.70 -9.78
C ALA A 300 -5.65 -13.66 -9.59
N VAL A 301 -6.51 -13.35 -8.62
CA VAL A 301 -7.76 -14.10 -8.40
C VAL A 301 -8.92 -13.12 -8.40
N ALA A 302 -9.94 -13.40 -9.18
CA ALA A 302 -11.20 -12.67 -9.19
C ALA A 302 -12.35 -13.69 -9.18
N ASN A 303 -13.20 -13.62 -8.18
CA ASN A 303 -14.25 -14.60 -7.98
C ASN A 303 -15.41 -14.00 -7.19
N ASP A 304 -16.62 -14.08 -7.73
CA ASP A 304 -17.85 -13.77 -7.04
C ASP A 304 -18.56 -15.08 -6.63
N ALA A 305 -19.08 -15.11 -5.41
CA ALA A 305 -19.96 -16.18 -4.99
C ALA A 305 -21.34 -16.13 -5.68
N ASP A 306 -21.73 -14.98 -6.26
CA ASP A 306 -22.92 -14.84 -7.09
C ASP A 306 -22.65 -15.39 -8.50
N PRO A 307 -23.27 -16.52 -8.90
CA PRO A 307 -23.04 -17.13 -10.21
C PRO A 307 -23.54 -16.29 -11.41
N VAL A 308 -24.14 -15.12 -11.17
CA VAL A 308 -24.61 -14.19 -12.21
C VAL A 308 -23.61 -13.07 -12.45
N ALA A 309 -22.89 -12.66 -11.42
CA ALA A 309 -21.78 -11.72 -11.57
C ALA A 309 -20.59 -12.47 -12.16
N VAL A 310 -19.78 -11.75 -12.92
CA VAL A 310 -18.56 -12.25 -13.54
C VAL A 310 -17.49 -11.22 -13.30
N ASP A 311 -16.39 -11.63 -12.69
CA ASP A 311 -15.29 -10.73 -12.37
C ASP A 311 -14.19 -10.90 -13.40
N ASP A 312 -14.11 -9.92 -14.29
CA ASP A 312 -13.09 -9.92 -15.34
C ASP A 312 -11.71 -9.56 -14.76
N ILE A 313 -10.68 -10.26 -15.24
CA ILE A 313 -9.27 -9.92 -15.03
C ILE A 313 -8.71 -9.31 -16.31
N SER A 314 -8.15 -8.11 -16.22
CA SER A 314 -7.40 -7.46 -17.28
C SER A 314 -5.95 -7.21 -16.85
N ILE A 315 -5.01 -7.77 -17.60
CA ILE A 315 -3.57 -7.61 -17.39
C ILE A 315 -3.00 -6.94 -18.64
N VAL A 316 -2.40 -5.76 -18.45
CA VAL A 316 -1.67 -5.04 -19.50
C VAL A 316 -0.20 -5.01 -19.10
N ASN A 317 0.65 -5.63 -19.89
CA ASN A 317 2.09 -5.60 -19.70
C ASN A 317 2.76 -4.92 -20.90
N ASP A 318 3.50 -3.84 -20.68
CA ASP A 318 4.44 -3.30 -21.66
C ASP A 318 5.87 -3.27 -21.11
N GLY A 319 6.11 -3.78 -19.89
CA GLY A 319 7.43 -3.87 -19.26
C GLY A 319 7.91 -5.31 -19.08
N LEU A 320 8.71 -5.56 -18.05
CA LEU A 320 9.20 -6.90 -17.70
C LEU A 320 8.34 -7.55 -16.61
N LEU A 321 7.86 -8.77 -16.86
CA LEU A 321 7.36 -9.70 -15.85
C LEU A 321 8.24 -10.95 -15.84
N GLN A 322 8.93 -11.19 -14.72
CA GLN A 322 9.80 -12.33 -14.52
C GLN A 322 9.47 -13.05 -13.21
N GLY A 323 9.00 -14.30 -13.36
CA GLY A 323 8.80 -15.24 -12.26
C GLY A 323 9.77 -16.41 -12.37
N ASP A 324 9.74 -17.30 -11.38
CA ASP A 324 10.52 -18.54 -11.41
C ASP A 324 10.01 -19.46 -12.54
N GLY A 325 8.72 -19.77 -12.49
CA GLY A 325 8.05 -20.63 -13.47
C GLY A 325 7.95 -22.11 -13.06
N ASP A 326 8.69 -22.59 -12.05
CA ASP A 326 8.62 -23.98 -11.57
C ASP A 326 7.38 -24.22 -10.69
N LEU A 327 7.33 -23.59 -9.52
CA LEU A 327 6.22 -23.77 -8.57
C LEU A 327 4.95 -23.03 -9.01
N PHE A 328 5.12 -21.83 -9.56
CA PHE A 328 4.06 -20.96 -10.04
C PHE A 328 4.41 -20.44 -11.42
N ALA A 329 3.40 -20.24 -12.27
CA ALA A 329 3.63 -19.56 -13.54
C ALA A 329 4.03 -18.09 -13.31
N THR A 330 4.82 -17.50 -14.22
CA THR A 330 5.15 -16.05 -14.17
C THR A 330 3.89 -15.20 -14.06
N VAL A 331 2.88 -15.51 -14.87
CA VAL A 331 1.53 -14.97 -14.76
C VAL A 331 0.57 -16.11 -14.41
N MET A 332 0.00 -16.06 -13.22
CA MET A 332 -0.99 -17.02 -12.72
C MET A 332 -2.30 -16.31 -12.44
N SER A 333 -3.40 -16.81 -13.02
CA SER A 333 -4.69 -16.15 -12.94
C SER A 333 -5.89 -17.11 -12.85
N TRP A 334 -6.88 -16.74 -12.03
CA TRP A 334 -8.17 -17.40 -11.93
C TRP A 334 -9.28 -16.35 -11.91
N SER A 335 -10.16 -16.40 -12.90
CA SER A 335 -11.37 -15.57 -12.98
C SER A 335 -12.62 -16.46 -13.08
N ASP A 336 -13.73 -16.07 -12.46
CA ASP A 336 -15.05 -16.63 -12.79
C ASP A 336 -15.65 -15.96 -14.05
N GLY A 337 -15.22 -14.75 -14.37
CA GLY A 337 -15.45 -14.02 -15.62
C GLY A 337 -14.41 -14.26 -16.70
N SER A 338 -14.15 -13.22 -17.50
CA SER A 338 -13.24 -13.24 -18.64
C SER A 338 -11.83 -12.85 -18.21
N LEU A 339 -10.84 -13.39 -18.90
CA LEU A 339 -9.46 -12.98 -18.77
C LEU A 339 -8.96 -12.33 -20.06
N SER A 340 -8.36 -11.15 -19.93
CA SER A 340 -7.63 -10.48 -21.00
C SER A 340 -6.18 -10.23 -20.59
N LEU A 341 -5.24 -10.67 -21.42
CA LEU A 341 -3.82 -10.38 -21.27
C LEU A 341 -3.33 -9.67 -22.54
N ALA A 342 -2.92 -8.41 -22.42
CA ALA A 342 -2.28 -7.66 -23.49
C ALA A 342 -0.79 -7.50 -23.15
N ASN A 343 0.09 -8.15 -23.92
CA ASN A 343 1.54 -7.99 -23.84
C ASN A 343 2.00 -7.06 -24.98
N GLY A 344 2.19 -5.78 -24.67
CA GLY A 344 2.57 -4.72 -25.60
C GLY A 344 3.94 -4.94 -26.24
N VAL A 345 4.29 -4.06 -27.19
CA VAL A 345 5.51 -4.18 -28.02
C VAL A 345 6.82 -4.20 -27.23
N ASN A 346 6.84 -3.62 -26.03
CA ASN A 346 8.01 -3.64 -25.14
C ASN A 346 7.88 -4.71 -24.05
N GLY A 347 6.70 -5.35 -23.95
CA GLY A 347 6.36 -6.32 -22.94
C GLY A 347 7.16 -7.61 -23.06
N ILE A 348 7.80 -8.02 -21.97
CA ILE A 348 8.50 -9.30 -21.82
C ILE A 348 7.85 -10.08 -20.68
N ILE A 349 7.36 -11.29 -20.97
CA ILE A 349 6.91 -12.26 -19.98
C ILE A 349 7.86 -13.46 -20.07
N THR A 350 8.64 -13.71 -19.02
CA THR A 350 9.64 -14.78 -19.01
C THR A 350 9.67 -15.52 -17.68
N THR A 351 10.19 -16.75 -17.72
CA THR A 351 10.64 -17.49 -16.54
C THR A 351 12.13 -17.21 -16.32
N ASP A 352 12.63 -17.37 -15.09
CA ASP A 352 14.06 -17.32 -14.80
C ASP A 352 14.76 -18.68 -14.97
N GLU A 353 13.97 -19.73 -15.17
CA GLU A 353 14.44 -21.09 -15.38
C GLU A 353 15.31 -21.26 -16.63
N VAL A 354 16.44 -21.96 -16.44
CA VAL A 354 17.42 -22.27 -17.48
C VAL A 354 17.34 -23.77 -17.77
N ASP A 355 16.45 -24.14 -18.70
CA ASP A 355 16.35 -25.42 -19.43
C ASP A 355 17.06 -26.65 -18.79
N PRO A 356 16.34 -27.71 -18.34
CA PRO A 356 15.23 -28.32 -19.09
C PRO A 356 13.85 -28.24 -18.42
N GLU A 357 13.73 -27.66 -17.23
CA GLU A 357 12.46 -27.50 -16.53
C GLU A 357 11.82 -26.21 -17.03
N SER A 358 11.21 -26.29 -18.21
CA SER A 358 10.52 -25.17 -18.83
C SER A 358 9.39 -24.72 -17.91
N GLY A 359 9.61 -23.70 -17.10
CA GLY A 359 8.59 -23.12 -16.25
C GLY A 359 7.38 -22.63 -17.06
N ALA A 360 6.23 -22.51 -16.42
CA ALA A 360 5.07 -21.90 -17.05
C ALA A 360 5.22 -20.38 -17.09
N ALA A 361 5.20 -19.78 -18.28
CA ALA A 361 5.08 -18.34 -18.40
C ALA A 361 3.67 -17.89 -18.01
N ILE A 362 2.66 -18.64 -18.45
CA ILE A 362 1.24 -18.30 -18.26
C ILE A 362 0.45 -19.52 -17.82
N TRP A 363 -0.26 -19.37 -16.69
CA TRP A 363 -1.34 -20.24 -16.28
C TRP A 363 -2.61 -19.39 -16.08
N ALA A 364 -3.68 -19.72 -16.80
CA ALA A 364 -4.93 -18.98 -16.73
C ALA A 364 -6.14 -19.92 -16.74
N TYR A 365 -7.10 -19.61 -15.87
CA TYR A 365 -8.35 -20.33 -15.75
C TYR A 365 -9.54 -19.36 -15.70
N SER A 366 -10.55 -19.60 -16.53
CA SER A 366 -11.80 -18.83 -16.60
C SER A 366 -13.01 -19.78 -16.47
N GLU A 367 -13.86 -19.61 -15.46
CA GLU A 367 -14.97 -20.55 -15.16
C GLU A 367 -16.21 -20.37 -16.03
N ALA A 368 -16.57 -19.14 -16.40
CA ALA A 368 -17.82 -18.90 -17.12
C ALA A 368 -17.64 -18.16 -18.46
N SER A 369 -16.41 -17.72 -18.79
CA SER A 369 -16.18 -16.87 -19.95
C SER A 369 -14.95 -17.29 -20.79
N THR A 370 -14.21 -16.31 -21.30
CA THR A 370 -13.17 -16.47 -22.31
C THR A 370 -11.79 -16.09 -21.78
N ILE A 371 -10.76 -16.62 -22.43
CA ILE A 371 -9.37 -16.20 -22.26
C ILE A 371 -8.90 -15.58 -23.58
N GLY A 372 -8.51 -14.31 -23.55
CA GLY A 372 -7.90 -13.59 -24.67
C GLY A 372 -6.46 -13.22 -24.34
N ILE A 373 -5.53 -13.57 -25.24
CA ILE A 373 -4.13 -13.14 -25.17
C ILE A 373 -3.79 -12.40 -26.46
N ASP A 374 -3.41 -11.12 -26.33
CA ASP A 374 -2.92 -10.27 -27.41
C ASP A 374 -1.43 -10.01 -27.18
N ASN A 375 -0.56 -10.56 -28.03
CA ASN A 375 0.88 -10.48 -27.90
C ASN A 375 1.51 -9.68 -29.05
N ASP A 376 2.00 -8.50 -28.70
CA ASP A 376 2.86 -7.64 -29.51
C ASP A 376 4.34 -7.73 -29.10
N GLY A 377 4.66 -8.29 -27.92
CA GLY A 377 5.98 -8.38 -27.32
C GLY A 377 6.56 -9.81 -27.26
N SER A 378 7.36 -10.12 -26.23
CA SER A 378 8.02 -11.42 -26.07
C SER A 378 7.39 -12.23 -24.94
N ILE A 379 6.97 -13.47 -25.22
CA ILE A 379 6.58 -14.45 -24.20
C ILE A 379 7.51 -15.67 -24.31
N ILE A 380 8.16 -16.06 -23.20
CA ILE A 380 9.13 -17.15 -23.14
C ILE A 380 8.73 -18.12 -22.04
N GLY A 381 8.38 -19.36 -22.40
CA GLY A 381 8.00 -20.43 -21.47
C GLY A 381 6.75 -21.20 -21.90
N ASN A 382 6.26 -22.08 -21.01
CA ASN A 382 5.06 -22.88 -21.29
C ASN A 382 3.77 -22.10 -21.04
N VAL A 383 2.68 -22.56 -21.64
CA VAL A 383 1.33 -22.06 -21.37
C VAL A 383 0.36 -23.16 -20.97
N ALA A 384 -0.51 -22.84 -20.03
CA ALA A 384 -1.60 -23.70 -19.58
C ALA A 384 -2.87 -22.85 -19.44
N LEU A 385 -3.81 -23.01 -20.38
CA LEU A 385 -5.01 -22.21 -20.48
C LEU A 385 -6.25 -23.11 -20.41
N ALA A 386 -7.24 -22.73 -19.61
CA ALA A 386 -8.52 -23.42 -19.55
C ALA A 386 -9.68 -22.44 -19.41
N ALA A 387 -10.50 -22.32 -20.46
CA ALA A 387 -11.72 -21.53 -20.48
C ALA A 387 -12.95 -22.45 -20.52
N LEU A 388 -13.80 -22.32 -19.52
CA LEU A 388 -15.04 -23.10 -19.38
C LEU A 388 -16.28 -22.36 -19.93
N GLY A 389 -16.13 -21.14 -20.44
CA GLY A 389 -17.14 -20.42 -21.21
C GLY A 389 -16.76 -20.29 -22.69
N ALA A 390 -17.61 -19.61 -23.46
CA ALA A 390 -17.33 -19.22 -24.84
C ALA A 390 -18.04 -17.90 -25.14
N ASP A 391 -17.43 -17.04 -25.96
CA ASP A 391 -18.06 -15.80 -26.41
C ASP A 391 -19.35 -16.12 -27.18
N ALA A 392 -20.44 -15.46 -26.80
CA ALA A 392 -21.77 -15.77 -27.30
C ALA A 392 -21.95 -15.48 -28.81
N VAL A 393 -21.08 -14.65 -29.38
CA VAL A 393 -21.19 -14.21 -30.78
C VAL A 393 -20.28 -15.02 -31.69
N SER A 394 -19.00 -15.15 -31.33
CA SER A 394 -17.97 -15.82 -32.11
C SER A 394 -17.87 -17.32 -31.83
N GLY A 395 -18.32 -17.78 -30.65
CA GLY A 395 -18.15 -19.15 -30.18
C GLY A 395 -16.74 -19.47 -29.67
N VAL A 396 -15.85 -18.48 -29.57
CA VAL A 396 -14.46 -18.65 -29.15
C VAL A 396 -14.34 -18.69 -27.63
N SER A 397 -13.61 -19.67 -27.09
CA SER A 397 -13.29 -19.80 -25.67
C SER A 397 -11.90 -19.29 -25.34
N VAL A 398 -10.92 -19.65 -26.16
CA VAL A 398 -9.54 -19.21 -26.01
C VAL A 398 -9.09 -18.60 -27.32
N GLN A 399 -8.70 -17.34 -27.27
CA GLN A 399 -8.12 -16.62 -28.40
C GLN A 399 -6.69 -16.24 -28.05
N ILE A 400 -5.76 -16.60 -28.93
CA ILE A 400 -4.40 -16.10 -28.86
C ILE A 400 -4.04 -15.43 -30.18
N ASP A 401 -3.72 -14.15 -30.10
CA ASP A 401 -3.28 -13.31 -31.19
C ASP A 401 -1.79 -12.98 -30.99
N ASN A 402 -0.90 -13.66 -31.71
CA ASN A 402 0.50 -13.30 -31.81
C ASN A 402 0.68 -12.37 -33.03
N ASN A 403 0.77 -11.07 -32.78
CA ASN A 403 0.83 -10.05 -33.80
C ASN A 403 2.21 -10.02 -34.50
N ASN A 404 2.35 -9.22 -35.56
CA ASN A 404 3.56 -9.19 -36.40
C ASN A 404 4.86 -8.85 -35.63
N THR A 405 4.76 -8.21 -34.47
CA THR A 405 5.89 -7.87 -33.60
C THR A 405 6.08 -8.85 -32.45
N GLY A 406 5.07 -9.69 -32.19
CA GLY A 406 5.07 -10.66 -31.11
C GLY A 406 5.98 -11.84 -31.38
N ASP A 407 6.82 -12.18 -30.41
CA ASP A 407 7.61 -13.41 -30.39
C ASP A 407 7.09 -14.33 -29.28
N TRP A 408 6.88 -15.59 -29.64
CA TRP A 408 6.50 -16.62 -28.68
C TRP A 408 7.47 -17.80 -28.74
N THR A 409 8.30 -17.89 -27.71
CA THR A 409 9.23 -19.01 -27.55
C THR A 409 8.64 -20.02 -26.59
N PHE A 410 7.87 -20.96 -27.14
CA PHE A 410 7.40 -22.12 -26.40
C PHE A 410 8.54 -23.08 -26.11
N SER A 411 8.57 -23.56 -24.87
CA SER A 411 9.31 -24.73 -24.46
C SER A 411 8.33 -25.76 -23.87
N GLY A 412 8.84 -26.89 -23.36
CA GLY A 412 8.05 -27.86 -22.60
C GLY A 412 6.69 -28.32 -23.18
N GLY A 413 5.74 -28.54 -22.27
CA GLY A 413 4.39 -29.01 -22.58
C GLY A 413 3.38 -27.87 -22.46
N ASN A 414 2.68 -27.58 -23.55
CA ASN A 414 1.66 -26.54 -23.60
C ASN A 414 0.26 -27.18 -23.59
N SER A 415 -0.67 -26.63 -22.80
CA SER A 415 -2.04 -27.12 -22.73
C SER A 415 -3.04 -25.98 -22.94
N VAL A 416 -4.03 -26.22 -23.80
CA VAL A 416 -5.11 -25.27 -24.07
C VAL A 416 -6.42 -26.04 -24.11
N TYR A 417 -7.37 -25.62 -23.30
CA TYR A 417 -8.71 -26.18 -23.22
C TYR A 417 -9.76 -25.08 -23.33
N GLY A 418 -10.77 -25.31 -24.17
CA GLY A 418 -11.93 -24.44 -24.34
C GLY A 418 -13.19 -25.29 -24.55
N LEU A 419 -14.35 -24.85 -24.04
CA LEU A 419 -15.64 -25.48 -24.35
C LEU A 419 -16.16 -25.14 -25.76
N GLY A 420 -15.76 -23.98 -26.27
CA GLY A 420 -15.95 -23.50 -27.62
C GLY A 420 -14.67 -23.61 -28.45
N ASP A 421 -14.51 -22.70 -29.41
CA ASP A 421 -13.38 -22.72 -30.33
C ASP A 421 -12.09 -22.23 -29.64
N VAL A 422 -10.97 -22.86 -30.02
CA VAL A 422 -9.62 -22.39 -29.67
C VAL A 422 -9.01 -21.80 -30.93
N VAL A 423 -8.77 -20.49 -30.91
CA VAL A 423 -8.27 -19.73 -32.06
C VAL A 423 -6.83 -19.32 -31.79
N LEU A 424 -5.94 -19.69 -32.70
CA LEU A 424 -4.53 -19.32 -32.69
C LEU A 424 -4.22 -18.53 -33.96
N ASN A 425 -4.09 -17.21 -33.82
CA ASN A 425 -3.68 -16.33 -34.90
C ASN A 425 -2.19 -16.02 -34.72
N ASN A 426 -1.37 -16.43 -35.68
CA ASN A 426 0.06 -16.14 -35.65
C ASN A 426 0.48 -15.36 -36.91
N ALA A 427 0.80 -14.09 -36.71
CA ALA A 427 1.28 -13.18 -37.74
C ALA A 427 2.77 -12.81 -37.57
N GLY A 428 3.32 -13.04 -36.37
CA GLY A 428 4.74 -12.85 -36.01
C GLY A 428 5.69 -13.98 -36.38
#